data_AF-A0A2E6N844-F1
#
_entry.id   AF-A0A2E6N844-F1
#
_cell.length_a   1.000
_cell.length_b   1.000
_cell.length_c   1.000
_cell.angle_alpha   90.00
_cell.angle_beta   90.00
_cell.angle_gamma   90.00
#
_symmetry.space_group_name_H-M   'P 1'
#
loop_
_entity.id
_entity.type
_entity.pdbx_description
1 polymer ?
#
loop_
_entity_poly.entity_id
_entity_poly.type
_entity_poly.pdbx_seq_one_letter_code
_entity_poly.pdbx_strand_id
1 'polypeptide(L)'
;MFMIKNFLNIIFFIYSISCASQIILPIDFENNQITTDDFVNFDGGTGSVIGNPYNNVQNSSLTVGQIIRDGGQIWAGSYLVLADYLDFSSNTH
;
A
#
# COMPACT_ATOMS: atom_id res chain seq x y z
N MET A 1 -5.04 -32.41 -24.01
CA MET A 1 -6.29 -31.84 -23.45
C MET A 1 -6.32 -31.83 -21.91
N PHE A 2 -5.86 -32.89 -21.23
CA PHE A 2 -5.86 -32.96 -19.75
C PHE A 2 -4.95 -31.91 -19.08
N MET A 3 -3.73 -31.70 -19.59
CA MET A 3 -2.78 -30.72 -19.02
C MET A 3 -3.27 -29.27 -19.09
N ILE A 4 -3.96 -28.88 -20.17
CA ILE A 4 -4.53 -27.52 -20.33
C ILE A 4 -5.68 -27.26 -19.35
N LYS A 5 -6.43 -28.30 -19.00
CA LYS A 5 -7.55 -28.20 -18.05
C LYS A 5 -7.04 -27.99 -16.62
N ASN A 6 -5.97 -28.68 -16.24
CA ASN A 6 -5.29 -28.48 -14.95
C ASN A 6 -4.64 -27.09 -14.88
N PHE A 7 -4.08 -26.61 -16.00
CA PHE A 7 -3.51 -25.26 -16.10
C PHE A 7 -4.56 -24.16 -15.94
N LEU A 8 -5.74 -24.30 -16.58
CA LEU A 8 -6.86 -23.36 -16.40
C LEU A 8 -7.39 -23.36 -14.96
N ASN A 9 -7.48 -24.52 -14.31
CA ASN A 9 -7.92 -24.62 -12.92
C ASN A 9 -6.93 -23.95 -11.96
N ILE A 10 -5.63 -24.01 -12.25
CA ILE A 10 -4.60 -23.30 -11.48
C ILE A 10 -4.76 -21.78 -11.66
N ILE A 11 -4.97 -21.28 -12.88
CA ILE A 11 -5.20 -19.84 -13.12
C ILE A 11 -6.45 -19.34 -12.38
N PHE A 12 -7.55 -20.10 -12.41
CA PHE A 12 -8.78 -19.74 -11.71
C PHE A 12 -8.60 -19.71 -10.20
N PHE A 13 -7.84 -20.67 -9.64
CA PHE A 13 -7.51 -20.71 -8.22
C PHE A 13 -6.63 -19.53 -7.78
N ILE A 14 -5.66 -19.13 -8.61
CA ILE A 14 -4.81 -17.95 -8.34
C ILE A 14 -5.65 -16.65 -8.41
N TYR A 15 -6.61 -16.57 -9.32
CA TYR A 15 -7.52 -15.42 -9.44
C TYR A 15 -8.47 -15.29 -8.24
N SER A 16 -8.88 -16.40 -7.61
CA SER A 16 -9.69 -16.37 -6.38
C SER A 16 -8.94 -15.91 -5.13
N ILE A 17 -7.59 -15.86 -5.16
CA ILE A 17 -6.77 -15.42 -4.03
C ILE A 17 -6.50 -13.90 -4.06
N SER A 18 -6.79 -13.20 -5.17
CA SER A 18 -6.67 -11.75 -5.21
C SER A 18 -7.84 -11.07 -4.48
N CYS A 19 -7.80 -11.10 -3.16
CA CYS A 19 -8.61 -10.23 -2.31
C CYS A 19 -7.82 -8.94 -2.07
N ALA A 20 -8.45 -7.77 -2.24
CA ALA A 20 -7.86 -6.53 -1.76
C ALA A 20 -7.83 -6.60 -0.22
N SER A 21 -6.62 -6.69 0.34
CA SER A 21 -6.42 -6.69 1.79
C SER A 21 -6.79 -5.30 2.34
N GLN A 22 -7.65 -5.25 3.36
CA GLN A 22 -7.90 -4.01 4.09
C GLN A 22 -6.61 -3.52 4.76
N ILE A 23 -6.36 -2.21 4.71
CA ILE A 23 -5.28 -1.59 5.47
C ILE A 23 -5.67 -1.56 6.96
N ILE A 24 -4.82 -2.14 7.80
CA ILE A 24 -5.03 -2.27 9.25
C ILE A 24 -4.25 -1.17 9.97
N LEU A 25 -4.77 -0.69 11.11
CA LEU A 25 -4.06 0.26 11.96
C LEU A 25 -3.15 -0.50 12.95
N PRO A 26 -1.93 -0.02 13.23
CA PRO A 26 -1.34 1.22 12.71
C PRO A 26 -0.87 1.07 11.27
N ILE A 27 -0.88 2.17 10.53
CA ILE A 27 -0.12 2.28 9.28
C ILE A 27 1.31 2.70 9.66
N ASP A 28 2.26 1.77 9.51
CA ASP A 28 3.68 1.99 9.80
C ASP A 28 4.59 1.88 8.56
N PHE A 29 4.02 1.53 7.40
CA PHE A 29 4.70 1.27 6.12
C PHE A 29 5.65 0.07 6.11
N GLU A 30 5.60 -0.76 7.14
CA GLU A 30 6.42 -1.97 7.24
C GLU A 30 5.67 -3.21 6.71
N ASN A 31 6.39 -4.34 6.61
CA ASN A 31 5.83 -5.67 6.34
C ASN A 31 4.98 -5.80 5.07
N ASN A 32 5.16 -4.89 4.10
CA ASN A 32 4.38 -4.81 2.86
C ASN A 32 2.86 -4.67 3.11
N GLN A 33 2.44 -4.08 4.24
CA GLN A 33 1.03 -3.72 4.45
C GLN A 33 0.57 -2.67 3.43
N ILE A 34 1.46 -1.72 3.13
CA ILE A 34 1.33 -0.72 2.06
C ILE A 34 2.62 -0.73 1.27
N THR A 35 2.50 -0.64 -0.04
CA THR A 35 3.57 -0.59 -1.02
C THR A 35 3.45 0.69 -1.87
N THR A 36 4.49 1.01 -2.65
CA THR A 36 4.47 2.18 -3.54
C THR A 36 3.33 2.14 -4.55
N ASP A 37 2.89 0.95 -4.96
CA ASP A 37 1.82 0.79 -5.95
C ASP A 37 0.42 1.07 -5.39
N ASP A 38 0.27 1.14 -4.05
CA ASP A 38 -1.01 1.41 -3.40
C ASP A 38 -1.38 2.90 -3.38
N PHE A 39 -0.43 3.77 -3.74
CA PHE A 39 -0.62 5.22 -3.75
C PHE A 39 -1.33 5.71 -5.01
N VAL A 40 -2.44 6.42 -4.82
CA VAL A 40 -3.11 7.16 -5.89
C VAL A 40 -2.59 8.59 -5.92
N ASN A 41 -1.87 8.91 -6.98
CA ASN A 41 -1.14 10.15 -7.19
C ASN A 41 -1.95 11.16 -8.02
N PHE A 42 -1.90 12.45 -7.68
CA PHE A 42 -2.62 13.48 -8.42
C PHE A 42 -1.87 14.82 -8.51
N ASP A 43 -2.13 15.55 -9.60
CA ASP A 43 -1.65 16.91 -9.87
C ASP A 43 -0.14 17.13 -9.71
N GLY A 44 0.65 16.09 -9.97
CA GLY A 44 2.12 16.10 -9.87
C GLY A 44 2.68 15.72 -8.50
N GLY A 45 1.86 15.21 -7.58
CA GLY A 45 2.30 14.59 -6.34
C GLY A 45 2.61 13.11 -6.55
N THR A 46 3.72 12.61 -6.01
CA THR A 46 4.08 11.19 -6.07
C THR A 46 4.30 10.65 -4.67
N GLY A 47 3.44 9.72 -4.26
CA GLY A 47 3.57 8.92 -3.05
C GLY A 47 4.41 7.67 -3.28
N SER A 48 5.22 7.27 -2.29
CA SER A 48 6.00 6.03 -2.33
C SER A 48 6.33 5.53 -0.92
N VAL A 49 6.61 4.24 -0.80
CA VAL A 49 7.29 3.68 0.38
C VAL A 49 8.78 3.61 0.06
N ILE A 50 9.59 4.26 0.90
CA ILE A 50 11.05 4.31 0.73
C ILE A 50 11.74 3.81 1.99
N GLY A 51 13.01 3.43 1.87
CA GLY A 51 13.86 3.20 3.04
C GLY A 51 13.94 4.47 3.89
N ASN A 52 13.82 4.33 5.21
CA ASN A 52 13.77 5.45 6.14
C ASN A 52 15.11 6.24 6.11
N PRO A 53 15.13 7.49 5.59
CA PRO A 53 16.36 8.27 5.52
C PRO A 53 16.81 8.77 6.91
N TYR A 54 15.96 8.64 7.92
CA TYR A 54 16.20 9.09 9.30
C TYR A 54 16.04 7.95 10.31
N ASN A 55 16.53 6.75 9.98
CA ASN A 55 16.52 5.61 10.89
C ASN A 55 17.49 5.84 12.07
N ASN A 56 16.94 5.94 13.28
CA ASN A 56 17.69 6.16 14.52
C ASN A 56 16.98 5.51 15.72
N VAL A 57 17.53 5.65 16.92
CA VAL A 57 16.98 5.02 18.14
C VAL A 57 15.54 5.46 18.46
N GLN A 58 15.13 6.66 18.04
CA GLN A 58 13.78 7.18 18.26
C GLN A 58 12.79 6.79 17.16
N ASN A 59 13.29 6.53 15.95
CA ASN A 59 12.51 6.05 14.81
C ASN A 59 13.28 4.92 14.13
N SER A 60 13.06 3.69 14.61
CA SER A 60 13.73 2.49 14.12
C SER A 60 13.03 1.84 12.92
N SER A 61 12.01 2.48 12.35
CA SER A 61 11.34 1.98 11.14
C SER A 61 12.36 1.82 10.01
N LEU A 62 12.30 0.70 9.29
CA LEU A 62 13.16 0.43 8.14
C LEU A 62 12.71 1.23 6.92
N THR A 63 11.42 1.51 6.84
CA THR A 63 10.74 2.16 5.74
C THR A 63 9.77 3.23 6.24
N VAL A 64 9.43 4.17 5.36
CA VAL A 64 8.48 5.27 5.61
C VAL A 64 7.72 5.63 4.35
N GLY A 65 6.53 6.19 4.50
CA GLY A 65 5.83 6.86 3.41
C GLY A 65 6.46 8.23 3.08
N GLN A 66 6.62 8.52 1.79
CA GLN A 66 7.10 9.80 1.27
C GLN A 66 6.14 10.34 0.21
N ILE A 67 5.93 11.66 0.21
CA ILE A 67 5.27 12.38 -0.89
C ILE A 67 6.22 13.44 -1.43
N ILE A 68 6.51 13.39 -2.73
CA ILE A 68 7.25 14.42 -3.46
C ILE A 68 6.26 15.24 -4.29
N ARG A 69 6.37 16.57 -4.25
CA ARG A 69 5.54 17.53 -5.00
C ARG A 69 6.41 18.45 -5.88
N ASP A 70 7.38 17.88 -6.56
CA ASP A 70 8.32 18.64 -7.40
C ASP A 70 7.71 18.92 -8.78
N GLY A 71 7.49 20.20 -9.11
CA GLY A 71 6.84 20.62 -10.37
C GLY A 71 5.31 20.45 -10.43
N GLY A 72 4.68 19.99 -9.35
CA GLY A 72 3.23 19.83 -9.23
C GLY A 72 2.48 21.12 -8.84
N GLN A 73 1.14 21.03 -8.78
CA GLN A 73 0.30 22.11 -8.26
C GLN A 73 0.52 22.34 -6.76
N ILE A 74 0.12 23.51 -6.23
CA ILE A 74 0.24 23.79 -4.78
C ILE A 74 -0.58 22.81 -3.92
N TRP A 75 -1.60 22.17 -4.51
CA TRP A 75 -2.46 21.17 -3.89
C TRP A 75 -2.12 19.73 -4.29
N ALA A 76 -1.04 19.52 -5.06
CA ALA A 76 -0.62 18.19 -5.51
C ALA A 76 -0.49 17.21 -4.34
N GLY A 77 -0.76 15.93 -4.56
CA GLY A 77 -0.73 14.99 -3.46
C GLY A 77 -0.82 13.54 -3.87
N SER A 78 -0.99 12.72 -2.84
CA SER A 78 -1.19 11.29 -2.97
C SER A 78 -2.07 10.82 -1.82
N TYR A 79 -2.89 9.80 -2.06
CA TYR A 79 -3.74 9.18 -1.04
C TYR A 79 -3.78 7.66 -1.21
N LEU A 80 -4.13 6.97 -0.13
CA LEU A 80 -4.40 5.53 -0.15
C LEU A 80 -5.89 5.30 -0.26
N VAL A 81 -6.29 4.34 -1.10
CA VAL A 81 -7.68 3.87 -1.15
C VAL A 81 -7.83 2.73 -0.16
N LEU A 82 -8.76 2.88 0.78
CA LEU A 82 -9.11 1.83 1.73
C LEU A 82 -10.24 0.98 1.15
N ALA A 83 -10.20 -0.34 1.36
CA ALA A 83 -11.26 -1.23 0.92
C ALA A 83 -12.56 -1.02 1.72
N ASP A 84 -12.43 -0.66 3.00
CA ASP A 84 -13.48 -0.36 3.96
C ASP A 84 -13.12 0.83 4.86
N TYR A 85 -14.13 1.38 5.55
CA TYR A 85 -13.96 2.43 6.54
C TYR A 85 -13.06 1.98 7.71
N LEU A 86 -12.25 2.90 8.23
CA LEU A 86 -11.48 2.66 9.45
C LEU A 86 -12.42 2.57 10.65
N ASP A 87 -12.39 1.43 11.35
CA ASP A 87 -13.08 1.24 12.61
C ASP A 87 -12.18 1.60 13.80
N PHE A 88 -12.44 2.76 14.40
CA PHE A 88 -11.72 3.25 15.58
C PHE A 88 -12.32 2.77 16.91
N SER A 89 -13.38 1.96 16.90
CA SER A 89 -13.97 1.41 18.13
C SER A 89 -13.18 0.22 18.68
N SER A 90 -12.45 -0.51 17.82
CA SER A 90 -11.61 -1.66 18.17
C SER A 90 -10.12 -1.47 17.88
N ASN A 91 -9.75 -0.54 16.98
CA ASN A 91 -8.35 -0.21 16.65
C ASN A 91 -7.95 1.14 17.25
N THR A 92 -7.94 1.22 18.57
CA THR A 92 -7.35 2.34 19.31
C THR A 92 -5.90 2.02 19.61
N HIS A 93 -4.97 2.79 19.05
CA HIS A 93 -3.59 2.84 19.55
C HIS A 93 -3.53 3.50 20.92
#